data_AF-A0A958FTA3-F1
#
_entry.id   AF-A0A958FTA3-F1
#
_cell.length_a   1.000
_cell.length_b   1.000
_cell.length_c   1.000
_cell.angle_alpha   90.00
_cell.angle_beta   90.00
_cell.angle_gamma   90.00
#
_symmetry.space_group_name_H-M   'P 1'
#
loop_
_entity.id
_entity.type
_entity.pdbx_description
1 polymer ?
#
loop_
_entity_poly.entity_id
_entity_poly.type
_entity_poly.pdbx_seq_one_letter_code
_entity_poly.pdbx_strand_id
1 'polypeptide(L)'
;MNQGDLWLLTIPFGVQGSLSVFDEFYLHYRRHVPKWERIGHPIDTFSLLACVCITLWLEPSFYAVVSFVLLSVISSIVITKDEWVHKDLATPLEMWVHAMLFVLHPIVCMSIGIIWFLDPNHLSLKIEAALLFMYMCYQIIYWNMLQKDPLEN
;
A
#
# COMPACT_ATOMS: atom_id res chain seq x y z
N MET A 1 12.43 -23.86 0.83
CA MET A 1 10.98 -23.69 0.64
C MET A 1 10.62 -24.31 -0.68
N ASN A 2 9.62 -25.18 -0.71
CA ASN A 2 9.02 -25.61 -1.97
C ASN A 2 8.12 -24.46 -2.50
N GLN A 3 7.67 -24.55 -3.76
CA GLN A 3 6.89 -23.47 -4.38
C GLN A 3 5.56 -23.19 -3.64
N GLY A 4 5.02 -24.20 -2.94
CA GLY A 4 3.83 -24.04 -2.10
C GLY A 4 4.06 -23.15 -0.88
N ASP A 5 5.23 -23.23 -0.25
CA ASP A 5 5.57 -22.46 0.95
C ASP A 5 5.64 -20.95 0.67
N LEU A 6 5.99 -20.52 -0.55
CA LEU A 6 6.10 -19.09 -0.91
C LEU A 6 4.75 -18.37 -0.89
N TRP A 7 3.65 -19.09 -1.14
CA TRP A 7 2.30 -18.52 -1.04
C TRP A 7 1.94 -18.13 0.40
N LEU A 8 2.56 -18.74 1.42
CA LEU A 8 2.34 -18.32 2.81
C LEU A 8 2.88 -16.90 3.07
N LEU A 9 3.91 -16.48 2.33
CA LEU A 9 4.47 -15.14 2.44
C LEU A 9 3.54 -14.07 1.85
N THR A 10 2.48 -14.43 1.11
CA THR A 10 1.49 -13.49 0.59
C THR A 10 0.32 -13.25 1.56
N ILE A 11 0.28 -13.93 2.70
CA ILE A 11 -0.75 -13.70 3.74
C ILE A 11 -0.77 -12.23 4.18
N PRO A 12 0.37 -11.57 4.47
CA PRO A 12 0.38 -10.14 4.78
C PRO A 12 -0.23 -9.27 3.68
N PHE A 13 -0.07 -9.63 2.40
CA PHE A 13 -0.64 -8.86 1.28
C PHE A 13 -2.16 -8.90 1.34
N GLY A 14 -2.72 -10.09 1.52
CA GLY A 14 -4.16 -10.29 1.63
C GLY A 14 -4.75 -9.57 2.85
N VAL A 15 -4.08 -9.62 4.00
CA VAL A 15 -4.55 -8.94 5.22
C VAL A 15 -4.48 -7.42 5.06
N GLN A 16 -3.35 -6.88 4.61
CA GLN A 16 -3.20 -5.44 4.35
C GLN A 16 -4.21 -4.96 3.33
N GLY A 17 -4.31 -5.62 2.18
CA GLY A 17 -5.25 -5.27 1.12
C GLY A 17 -6.71 -5.33 1.58
N SER A 18 -7.08 -6.30 2.41
CA SER A 18 -8.44 -6.38 2.97
C SER A 18 -8.75 -5.22 3.91
N LEU A 19 -7.79 -4.83 4.77
CA LEU A 19 -7.94 -3.67 5.63
C LEU A 19 -7.97 -2.37 4.84
N SER A 20 -7.14 -2.21 3.80
CA SER A 20 -7.15 -1.05 2.92
C SER A 20 -8.48 -0.93 2.18
N VAL A 21 -9.05 -2.04 1.69
CA VAL A 21 -10.38 -2.06 1.07
C VAL A 21 -11.46 -1.67 2.08
N PHE A 22 -11.41 -2.19 3.31
CA PHE A 22 -12.37 -1.82 4.34
C PHE A 22 -12.28 -0.33 4.67
N ASP A 23 -11.07 0.18 4.84
CA ASP A 23 -10.81 1.60 5.09
C ASP A 23 -11.38 2.49 3.98
N GLU A 24 -11.02 2.18 2.73
CA GLU A 24 -11.38 2.96 1.55
C GLU A 24 -12.87 2.94 1.21
N PHE A 25 -13.48 1.75 1.20
CA PHE A 25 -14.84 1.59 0.70
C PHE A 25 -15.90 1.71 1.80
N TYR A 26 -15.52 1.65 3.08
CA TYR A 26 -16.45 1.78 4.19
C TYR A 26 -16.18 3.02 5.05
N LEU A 27 -14.96 3.19 5.58
CA LEU A 27 -14.65 4.28 6.51
C LEU A 27 -14.53 5.63 5.79
N HIS A 28 -13.70 5.71 4.75
CA HIS A 28 -13.52 6.91 3.92
C HIS A 28 -14.80 7.35 3.24
N TYR A 29 -15.61 6.41 2.74
CA TYR A 29 -16.91 6.74 2.14
C TYR A 29 -17.88 7.37 3.14
N ARG A 30 -17.88 6.89 4.39
CA ARG A 30 -18.73 7.42 5.46
C ARG A 30 -18.28 8.80 5.92
N ARG A 31 -16.98 9.02 6.07
CA ARG A 31 -16.37 10.26 6.57
C ARG A 31 -16.28 11.36 5.50
N HIS A 32 -16.18 10.97 4.23
CA HIS A 32 -15.70 11.78 3.11
C HIS A 32 -14.23 12.17 3.27
N VAL A 33 -13.47 12.03 2.19
CA VAL A 33 -12.02 12.21 2.21
C VAL A 33 -11.67 13.67 1.87
N PRO A 34 -10.90 14.38 2.71
CA PRO A 34 -10.44 15.74 2.43
C PRO A 34 -9.34 15.78 1.36
N LYS A 35 -9.14 16.94 0.71
CA LYS A 35 -8.18 17.11 -0.41
C LYS A 35 -6.77 16.57 -0.11
N TRP A 36 -6.27 16.72 1.13
CA TRP A 36 -4.95 16.23 1.53
C TRP A 36 -4.83 14.71 1.33
N GLU A 37 -5.80 13.97 1.84
CA GLU A 37 -5.85 12.51 1.75
C GLU A 37 -6.12 12.02 0.32
N ARG A 38 -6.90 12.77 -0.48
CA ARG A 38 -7.13 12.43 -1.90
C ARG A 38 -5.86 12.42 -2.74
N ILE A 39 -4.87 13.25 -2.38
CA ILE A 39 -3.54 13.28 -2.99
C ILE A 39 -2.59 12.32 -2.26
N GLY A 40 -2.71 12.25 -0.94
CA GLY A 40 -1.91 11.39 -0.07
C GLY A 40 -2.04 9.91 -0.43
N HIS A 41 -3.27 9.38 -0.54
CA HIS A 41 -3.49 7.95 -0.74
C HIS A 41 -2.87 7.41 -2.05
N PRO A 42 -2.98 8.11 -3.21
CA PRO A 42 -2.23 7.71 -4.40
C PRO A 42 -0.72 7.71 -4.21
N ILE A 43 -0.16 8.65 -3.43
CA ILE A 43 1.28 8.70 -3.14
C ILE A 43 1.70 7.50 -2.28
N ASP A 44 0.88 7.11 -1.31
CA ASP A 44 1.12 5.92 -0.47
C ASP A 44 1.16 4.66 -1.32
N THR A 45 0.11 4.43 -2.12
CA THR A 45 0.02 3.29 -3.02
C THR A 45 1.15 3.28 -4.04
N PHE A 46 1.49 4.43 -4.61
CA PHE A 46 2.62 4.56 -5.53
C PHE A 46 3.95 4.23 -4.87
N SER A 47 4.18 4.65 -3.62
CA SER A 47 5.42 4.38 -2.90
C SER A 47 5.65 2.87 -2.68
N LEU A 48 4.58 2.12 -2.38
CA LEU A 48 4.65 0.66 -2.28
C LEU A 48 4.79 0.00 -3.65
N LEU A 49 4.03 0.47 -4.64
CA LEU A 49 4.14 -0.02 -6.03
C LEU A 49 5.58 0.15 -6.54
N ALA A 50 6.25 1.26 -6.26
CA ALA A 50 7.65 1.49 -6.61
C ALA A 50 8.59 0.43 -6.00
N CYS A 51 8.30 -0.08 -4.80
CA CYS A 51 9.04 -1.19 -4.20
C CYS A 51 8.83 -2.49 -5.00
N VAL A 52 7.59 -2.81 -5.37
CA VAL A 52 7.28 -4.01 -6.18
C VAL A 52 7.90 -3.90 -7.57
N CYS A 53 7.87 -2.70 -8.17
CA CYS A 53 8.50 -2.41 -9.46
C CYS A 53 9.99 -2.80 -9.51
N ILE A 54 10.75 -2.52 -8.45
CA ILE A 54 12.15 -2.98 -8.35
C ILE A 54 12.24 -4.50 -8.52
N THR A 55 11.35 -5.25 -7.87
CA THR A 55 11.35 -6.72 -7.92
C THR A 55 10.97 -7.29 -9.27
N LEU A 56 10.18 -6.55 -10.07
CA LEU A 56 9.72 -7.00 -11.39
C LEU A 56 10.76 -6.77 -12.50
N TRP A 57 11.59 -5.74 -12.36
CA TRP A 57 12.51 -5.32 -13.42
C TRP A 57 13.99 -5.51 -13.10
N LEU A 58 14.36 -5.71 -11.83
CA LEU A 58 15.73 -5.92 -11.43
C LEU A 58 15.91 -7.32 -10.83
N GLU A 59 17.03 -7.95 -11.15
CA GLU A 59 17.47 -9.17 -10.46
C GLU A 59 18.06 -8.82 -9.08
N PRO A 60 17.98 -9.73 -8.09
CA PRO A 60 18.59 -9.53 -6.78
C PRO A 60 20.10 -9.33 -6.86
N SER A 61 20.52 -8.07 -6.80
CA SER A 61 21.92 -7.64 -6.70
C SER A 61 22.07 -6.72 -5.51
N PHE A 62 23.31 -6.49 -5.05
CA PHE A 62 23.56 -5.60 -3.90
C PHE A 62 22.89 -4.23 -4.06
N TYR A 63 23.06 -3.57 -5.21
CA TYR A 63 22.48 -2.25 -5.46
C TYR A 63 20.94 -2.27 -5.58
N ALA A 64 20.37 -3.34 -6.16
CA ALA A 64 18.93 -3.48 -6.26
C ALA A 64 18.30 -3.72 -4.87
N VAL A 65 18.94 -4.55 -4.03
CA VAL A 65 18.50 -4.80 -2.64
C VAL A 65 18.62 -3.53 -1.80
N VAL A 66 19.72 -2.78 -1.90
CA VAL A 66 19.86 -1.49 -1.20
C VAL A 66 18.77 -0.51 -1.64
N SER A 67 18.52 -0.39 -2.94
CA SER A 67 17.44 0.46 -3.47
C SER A 67 16.07 0.03 -2.96
N PHE A 68 15.78 -1.28 -2.96
CA PHE A 68 14.54 -1.84 -2.45
C PHE A 68 14.33 -1.52 -0.95
N VAL A 69 15.36 -1.71 -0.13
CA VAL A 69 15.31 -1.41 1.32
C VAL A 69 15.09 0.08 1.55
N LEU A 70 15.80 0.95 0.83
CA LEU A 70 15.62 2.39 0.95
C LEU A 70 14.20 2.81 0.58
N LEU A 71 13.66 2.30 -0.55
CA LEU A 71 12.29 2.58 -0.95
C LEU A 71 11.27 2.03 0.05
N SER A 72 11.50 0.85 0.62
CA SER A 72 10.61 0.26 1.63
C SER A 72 10.56 1.11 2.90
N VAL A 73 11.70 1.63 3.35
CA VAL A 73 11.77 2.55 4.50
C VAL A 73 11.06 3.87 4.17
N ILE A 74 11.35 4.47 3.00
CA ILE A 74 10.69 5.70 2.57
C ILE A 74 9.18 5.49 2.50
N SER A 75 8.71 4.42 1.87
CA SER A 75 7.29 4.09 1.76
C SER A 75 6.64 3.91 3.13
N SER A 76 7.31 3.23 4.07
CA SER A 76 6.83 3.06 5.44
C SER A 76 6.76 4.38 6.22
N ILE A 77 7.64 5.35 5.93
CA ILE A 77 7.58 6.69 6.52
C ILE A 77 6.45 7.51 5.87
N VAL A 78 6.31 7.41 4.55
CA VAL A 78 5.33 8.19 3.78
C VAL A 78 3.91 7.97 4.28
N ILE A 79 3.50 6.72 4.55
CA ILE A 79 2.16 6.43 5.06
C ILE A 79 1.87 7.06 6.43
N THR A 80 2.90 7.34 7.24
CA THR A 80 2.71 7.96 8.56
C THR A 80 2.22 9.41 8.49
N LYS A 81 2.33 10.05 7.33
CA LYS A 81 1.82 11.42 7.11
C LYS A 81 0.31 11.53 7.34
N ASP A 82 -0.42 10.42 7.21
CA ASP A 82 -1.88 10.42 7.32
C ASP A 82 -2.34 10.69 8.75
N GLU A 83 -1.52 10.35 9.75
CA GLU A 83 -1.81 10.64 11.17
C GLU A 83 -2.01 12.12 11.47
N TRP A 84 -1.42 13.01 10.67
CA TRP A 84 -1.59 14.44 10.85
C TRP A 84 -3.03 14.90 10.63
N VAL A 85 -3.78 14.17 9.80
CA VAL A 85 -5.19 14.44 9.52
C VAL A 85 -6.09 13.51 10.33
N HIS A 86 -5.71 12.23 10.48
CA HIS A 86 -6.51 11.24 11.18
C HIS A 86 -6.73 11.57 12.65
N LYS A 87 -5.75 12.17 13.33
CA LYS A 87 -5.90 12.63 14.73
C LYS A 87 -7.11 13.55 14.95
N ASP A 88 -7.53 14.28 13.92
CA ASP A 88 -8.60 15.30 14.01
C ASP A 88 -9.94 14.79 13.44
N LEU A 89 -9.90 13.85 12.47
CA LEU A 89 -11.07 13.44 11.70
C LEU A 89 -11.50 11.98 11.91
N ALA A 90 -10.58 11.12 12.36
CA ALA A 90 -10.79 9.68 12.35
C ALA A 90 -11.55 9.19 13.57
N THR A 91 -12.40 8.19 13.37
CA THR A 91 -13.03 7.48 14.48
C THR A 91 -12.04 6.53 15.17
N PRO A 92 -12.29 6.07 16.42
CA PRO A 92 -11.40 5.10 17.07
C PRO A 92 -11.18 3.81 16.27
N LEU A 93 -12.20 3.36 15.52
CA LEU A 93 -12.07 2.20 14.65
C LEU A 93 -11.13 2.47 13.49
N GLU A 94 -11.23 3.64 12.87
CA GLU A 94 -10.38 4.06 11.75
C GLU A 94 -8.92 4.21 12.20
N MET A 95 -8.68 4.85 13.34
CA MET A 95 -7.35 4.90 13.97
C MET A 95 -6.77 3.50 14.21
N TRP A 96 -7.60 2.54 14.65
CA TRP A 96 -7.15 1.16 14.85
C TRP A 96 -6.81 0.47 13.53
N VAL A 97 -7.64 0.62 12.50
CA VAL A 97 -7.35 0.08 11.16
C VAL A 97 -6.06 0.65 10.60
N HIS A 98 -5.84 1.96 10.73
CA HIS A 98 -4.64 2.65 10.27
C HIS A 98 -3.38 2.18 11.01
N ALA A 99 -3.45 2.04 12.33
CA ALA A 99 -2.36 1.47 13.10
C ALA A 99 -2.01 0.03 12.65
N MET A 100 -3.01 -0.80 12.34
CA MET A 100 -2.79 -2.14 11.79
C MET A 100 -2.14 -2.09 10.40
N LEU A 101 -2.61 -1.19 9.52
CA LEU A 101 -2.02 -0.98 8.20
C LEU A 101 -0.55 -0.54 8.30
N PHE A 102 -0.20 0.34 9.23
CA PHE A 102 1.19 0.78 9.44
C PHE A 102 2.11 -0.33 9.94
N VAL A 103 1.60 -1.22 10.78
CA VAL A 103 2.36 -2.41 11.23
C VAL A 103 2.52 -3.41 10.09
N LEU A 104 1.48 -3.60 9.27
CA LEU A 104 1.51 -4.54 8.16
C LEU A 104 2.40 -4.08 7.00
N HIS A 105 2.48 -2.79 6.74
CA HIS A 105 3.23 -2.24 5.59
C HIS A 105 4.70 -2.67 5.52
N PRO A 106 5.53 -2.52 6.57
CA PRO A 106 6.90 -3.03 6.54
C PRO A 106 6.96 -4.56 6.46
N ILE A 107 5.96 -5.29 6.97
CA ILE A 107 5.87 -6.76 6.86
C ILE A 107 5.59 -7.15 5.41
N VAL A 108 4.69 -6.44 4.72
CA VAL A 108 4.42 -6.63 3.28
C VAL A 108 5.68 -6.35 2.47
N CYS A 109 6.39 -5.25 2.71
CA CYS A 109 7.68 -4.97 2.07
C CYS A 109 8.69 -6.10 2.32
N MET A 110 8.79 -6.61 3.55
CA MET A 110 9.68 -7.73 3.86
C MET A 110 9.29 -9.00 3.09
N SER A 111 8.00 -9.34 3.05
CA SER A 111 7.48 -10.47 2.30
C SER A 111 7.77 -10.35 0.79
N ILE A 112 7.56 -9.17 0.20
CA ILE A 112 7.91 -8.88 -1.20
C ILE A 112 9.41 -9.15 -1.44
N GLY A 113 10.27 -8.63 -0.56
CA GLY A 113 11.72 -8.80 -0.67
C GLY A 113 12.17 -10.26 -0.55
N ILE A 114 11.57 -11.03 0.38
CA ILE A 114 11.89 -12.46 0.55
C ILE A 114 11.43 -13.27 -0.67
N ILE A 115 10.19 -13.04 -1.15
CA ILE A 115 9.68 -13.73 -2.34
C ILE A 115 10.59 -13.41 -3.53
N TRP A 116 10.91 -12.15 -3.75
CA TRP A 116 11.78 -11.73 -4.85
C TRP A 116 13.18 -12.36 -4.77
N PHE A 117 13.77 -12.47 -3.59
CA PHE A 117 15.09 -13.08 -3.41
C PHE A 117 15.08 -14.59 -3.66
N LEU A 118 13.99 -15.29 -3.30
CA LEU A 118 13.87 -16.74 -3.44
C LEU A 118 13.38 -17.18 -4.83
N ASP A 119 12.45 -16.45 -5.42
CA ASP A 119 11.90 -16.67 -6.75
C ASP A 119 11.49 -15.32 -7.38
N PRO A 120 12.41 -14.65 -8.11
CA PRO A 120 12.15 -13.37 -8.75
C PRO A 120 10.99 -13.40 -9.75
N ASN A 121 10.62 -14.58 -10.26
CA ASN A 121 9.55 -14.75 -11.24
C ASN A 121 8.22 -15.18 -10.62
N HIS A 122 8.14 -15.26 -9.29
CA HIS A 122 6.94 -15.72 -8.61
C HIS A 122 5.72 -14.88 -8.98
N LEU A 123 4.62 -15.55 -9.34
CA LEU A 123 3.42 -14.91 -9.89
C LEU A 123 2.81 -13.87 -8.94
N SER A 124 2.95 -14.06 -7.62
CA SER A 124 2.41 -13.15 -6.62
C SER A 124 2.91 -11.71 -6.77
N LEU A 125 4.16 -11.49 -7.19
CA LEU A 125 4.71 -10.14 -7.37
C LEU A 125 4.00 -9.38 -8.50
N LYS A 126 3.65 -10.09 -9.58
CA LYS A 126 2.90 -9.53 -10.72
C LYS A 126 1.46 -9.24 -10.35
N ILE A 127 0.84 -10.14 -9.59
CA ILE A 127 -0.52 -9.96 -9.06
C ILE A 127 -0.55 -8.73 -8.14
N GLU A 128 0.39 -8.63 -7.20
CA GLU A 128 0.48 -7.52 -6.26
C GLU A 128 0.65 -6.18 -6.98
N ALA A 129 1.58 -6.10 -7.94
CA ALA A 129 1.76 -4.90 -8.76
C ALA A 129 0.48 -4.50 -9.50
N ALA A 130 -0.24 -5.47 -10.08
CA ALA A 130 -1.48 -5.20 -10.79
C ALA A 130 -2.58 -4.69 -9.85
N LEU A 131 -2.73 -5.32 -8.67
CA LEU A 131 -3.71 -4.90 -7.66
C LEU A 131 -3.41 -3.49 -7.14
N LEU A 132 -2.16 -3.18 -6.78
CA LEU A 132 -1.74 -1.85 -6.35
C LEU A 132 -1.95 -0.81 -7.44
N PHE A 133 -1.61 -1.12 -8.69
CA PHE A 133 -1.84 -0.21 -9.80
C PHE A 133 -3.33 0.07 -10.03
N MET A 134 -4.18 -0.97 -10.04
CA MET A 134 -5.63 -0.80 -10.16
C MET A 134 -6.20 0.01 -9.00
N TYR A 135 -5.73 -0.24 -7.78
CA TYR A 135 -6.15 0.48 -6.57
C TYR A 135 -5.75 1.95 -6.63
N MET A 136 -4.51 2.26 -7.05
CA MET A 136 -4.05 3.63 -7.27
C MET A 136 -4.87 4.35 -8.35
N CYS A 137 -5.16 3.69 -9.47
CA CYS A 137 -6.02 4.24 -10.51
C CYS A 137 -7.43 4.54 -9.98
N TYR A 138 -7.99 3.63 -9.18
CA TYR A 138 -9.26 3.87 -8.50
C TYR A 138 -9.18 5.11 -7.60
N GLN A 139 -8.16 5.23 -6.75
CA GLN A 139 -8.00 6.37 -5.84
C GLN A 139 -7.93 7.71 -6.61
N ILE A 140 -7.15 7.74 -7.70
CA ILE A 140 -7.02 8.92 -8.55
C ILE A 140 -8.36 9.26 -9.20
N ILE A 141 -9.00 8.30 -9.87
CA ILE A 141 -10.23 8.55 -10.63
C ILE A 141 -11.39 8.90 -9.69
N TYR A 142 -11.62 8.07 -8.67
CA TYR A 142 -12.78 8.21 -7.80
C TYR A 142 -12.69 9.48 -6.95
N TRP A 143 -11.62 9.65 -6.18
CA TRP A 143 -11.53 10.77 -5.24
C TRP A 143 -11.18 12.09 -5.90
N ASN A 144 -10.34 12.09 -6.95
CA ASN A 144 -9.90 13.35 -7.57
C ASN A 144 -10.75 13.77 -8.78
N MET A 145 -11.46 12.85 -9.45
CA MET A 145 -12.25 13.20 -10.65
C MET A 145 -13.77 13.07 -10.46
N LEU A 146 -14.24 12.06 -9.71
CA LEU A 146 -15.68 11.77 -9.61
C LEU A 146 -16.33 12.37 -8.36
N GLN A 147 -15.65 12.30 -7.21
CA GLN A 147 -16.19 12.88 -5.98
C GLN A 147 -16.02 14.40 -5.99
N LYS A 148 -17.13 15.13 -6.06
CA LYS A 148 -17.15 16.58 -5.86
C LYS A 148 -16.95 16.89 -4.39
N ASP A 149 -16.13 17.88 -4.09
CA ASP A 149 -15.86 18.25 -2.71
C ASP A 149 -17.15 18.81 -2.08
N PRO A 150 -17.67 18.23 -0.98
CA PRO A 150 -18.89 18.76 -0.34
C PRO A 150 -18.73 20.19 0.19
N LEU A 151 -17.49 20.69 0.28
CA LEU A 151 -17.14 22.05 0.68
C LEU A 151 -16.93 23.03 -0.50
N GLU A 152 -17.08 22.59 -1.76
CA GLU A 152 -17.00 23.44 -2.97
C GLU A 152 -18.38 23.97 -3.42
N ASN A 153 -19.27 24.27 -2.47
CA ASN A 153 -20.48 25.06 -2.71
C ASN A 153 -20.34 26.45 -2.07
#